data_AF-A0A816B6E9-F1
#
_entry.id   AF-A0A816B6E9-F1
#
_cell.length_a   1.000
_cell.length_b   1.000
_cell.length_c   1.000
_cell.angle_alpha   90.00
_cell.angle_beta   90.00
_cell.angle_gamma   90.00
#
_symmetry.space_group_name_H-M   'P 1'
#
loop_
_entity.id
_entity.type
_entity.pdbx_description
1 polymer ?
#
loop_
_entity_poly.entity_id
_entity_poly.type
_entity_poly.pdbx_seq_one_letter_code
_entity_poly.pdbx_strand_id
1 'polypeptide(L)'
;MDSFSTPNTTNRFGIPASPANYIAPGKRPVSSMAPLIIMEKHNQRIQQVLGGSAIDSPHLHSQLLPQEVIAENDILKRLKDRGHNITCGAFGGSTIQGIEWRNEVNQYWANCDIRKGGAPDGIS
;
A
#
# COMPACT_ATOMS: atom_id res chain seq x y z
N MET A 1 5.90 14.32 -15.42
CA MET A 1 5.85 13.02 -16.14
C MET A 1 6.74 12.01 -15.40
N ASP A 2 6.68 12.01 -14.07
CA ASP A 2 7.83 11.63 -13.23
C ASP A 2 7.85 10.13 -12.89
N SER A 3 6.79 9.42 -13.26
CA SER A 3 6.68 7.96 -13.11
C SER A 3 7.38 7.18 -14.23
N PHE A 4 7.84 7.85 -15.30
CA PHE A 4 8.73 7.23 -16.28
C PHE A 4 10.17 7.21 -15.77
N SER A 5 10.94 6.23 -16.24
CA SER A 5 12.38 6.21 -16.12
C SER A 5 13.02 7.11 -17.19
N THR A 6 14.04 7.88 -16.82
CA THR A 6 14.82 8.68 -17.76
C THR A 6 16.11 7.94 -18.09
N PRO A 7 16.47 7.74 -19.37
CA PRO A 7 17.73 7.11 -19.73
C PRO A 7 18.93 7.83 -19.13
N ASN A 8 19.97 7.07 -18.75
CA ASN A 8 21.22 7.59 -18.16
C ASN A 8 21.05 8.36 -16.83
N THR A 9 19.92 8.20 -16.15
CA THR A 9 19.77 8.69 -14.77
C THR A 9 19.84 7.53 -13.78
N THR A 10 20.37 7.84 -12.60
CA THR A 10 20.27 7.01 -11.42
C THR A 10 19.42 7.74 -10.40
N ASN A 11 18.61 7.01 -9.64
CA ASN A 11 17.87 7.63 -8.54
C ASN A 11 18.81 7.98 -7.37
N ARG A 12 18.27 8.60 -6.31
CA ARG A 12 19.03 8.95 -5.09
C ARG A 12 19.73 7.75 -4.43
N PHE A 13 19.29 6.53 -4.72
CA PHE A 13 19.85 5.28 -4.19
C PHE A 13 20.83 4.59 -5.15
N GLY A 14 21.23 5.24 -6.25
CA GLY A 14 22.17 4.69 -7.21
C GLY A 14 21.59 3.60 -8.12
N ILE A 15 20.28 3.38 -8.10
CA ILE A 15 19.61 2.36 -8.91
C ILE A 15 19.47 2.90 -10.34
N PRO A 16 19.92 2.16 -11.38
CA PRO A 16 19.80 2.59 -12.75
C PRO A 16 18.35 2.60 -13.22
N ALA A 17 18.06 3.50 -14.17
CA ALA A 17 16.76 3.61 -14.81
C ALA A 17 16.35 2.31 -15.52
N SER A 18 15.07 1.95 -15.44
CA SER A 18 14.54 0.73 -16.06
C SER A 18 14.15 0.97 -17.53
N PRO A 19 14.81 0.33 -18.52
CA PRO A 19 14.52 0.57 -19.94
C PRO A 19 13.07 0.29 -20.33
N ALA A 20 12.45 -0.71 -19.71
CA ALA A 20 11.04 -1.06 -19.92
C ALA A 20 10.09 0.11 -19.58
N ASN A 21 10.50 1.05 -18.72
CA ASN A 21 9.69 2.19 -18.29
C ASN A 21 10.22 3.53 -18.84
N TYR A 22 10.98 3.55 -19.95
CA TYR A 22 11.33 4.81 -20.63
C TYR A 22 10.13 5.48 -21.28
N ILE A 23 10.14 6.82 -21.29
CA ILE A 23 9.13 7.65 -21.95
C ILE A 23 9.14 7.42 -23.47
N ALA A 24 7.94 7.31 -24.05
CA ALA A 24 7.72 7.28 -25.49
C ALA A 24 6.34 7.86 -25.82
N PRO A 25 6.13 8.43 -27.01
CA PRO A 25 4.82 8.95 -27.42
C PRO A 25 3.72 7.90 -27.25
N GLY A 26 2.62 8.27 -26.60
CA GLY A 26 1.46 7.39 -26.36
C GLY A 26 1.67 6.29 -25.30
N LYS A 27 2.88 6.13 -24.74
CA LYS A 27 3.14 5.14 -23.70
C LYS A 27 2.54 5.59 -22.35
N ARG A 28 2.13 4.62 -21.53
CA ARG A 28 1.71 4.86 -20.13
C ARG A 28 2.86 4.51 -19.18
N PRO A 29 3.15 5.33 -18.17
CA PRO A 29 4.16 5.00 -17.17
C PRO A 29 3.67 3.88 -16.26
N VAL A 30 4.60 3.13 -15.69
CA VAL A 30 4.30 2.18 -14.60
C VAL A 30 3.76 2.95 -13.39
N SER A 31 2.79 2.35 -12.69
CA SER A 31 2.19 2.89 -11.48
C SER A 31 2.18 1.83 -10.38
N SER A 32 2.35 2.28 -9.13
CA SER A 32 2.20 1.44 -7.94
C SER A 32 0.75 1.35 -7.43
N MET A 33 -0.21 1.95 -8.15
CA MET A 33 -1.63 1.89 -7.78
C MET A 33 -2.16 0.46 -7.91
N ALA A 34 -2.79 -0.04 -6.85
CA ALA A 34 -3.40 -1.37 -6.80
C ALA A 34 -4.84 -1.29 -6.25
N PRO A 35 -5.81 -0.73 -7.01
CA PRO A 35 -7.21 -0.82 -6.62
C PRO A 35 -7.66 -2.29 -6.64
N LEU A 36 -8.29 -2.75 -5.57
CA LEU A 36 -8.65 -4.16 -5.39
C LEU A 36 -10.11 -4.30 -4.94
N ILE A 37 -10.81 -5.27 -5.55
CA ILE A 37 -12.13 -5.73 -5.11
C ILE A 37 -12.02 -7.22 -4.82
N ILE A 38 -12.37 -7.64 -3.61
CA ILE A 38 -12.42 -9.04 -3.22
C ILE A 38 -13.87 -9.49 -3.20
N MET A 39 -14.18 -10.53 -3.97
CA MET A 39 -15.51 -11.10 -4.09
C MET A 39 -15.58 -12.48 -3.44
N GLU A 40 -16.70 -12.75 -2.79
CA GLU A 40 -17.02 -14.09 -2.31
C GLU A 40 -17.37 -15.00 -3.49
N LYS A 41 -16.74 -16.18 -3.52
CA LYS A 41 -16.85 -17.14 -4.62
C LYS A 41 -18.29 -17.62 -4.87
N HIS A 42 -19.11 -17.74 -3.83
CA HIS A 42 -20.36 -18.48 -3.89
C HIS A 42 -21.59 -17.63 -4.20
N ASN A 43 -21.61 -16.38 -3.77
CA ASN A 43 -22.77 -15.49 -3.91
C ASN A 43 -22.46 -14.24 -4.74
N GLN A 44 -21.24 -14.13 -5.29
CA GLN A 44 -20.74 -12.96 -6.03
C GLN A 44 -20.92 -11.64 -5.27
N ARG A 45 -21.03 -11.68 -3.94
CA ARG A 45 -21.07 -10.47 -3.11
C ARG A 45 -19.67 -9.92 -2.96
N ILE A 46 -19.58 -8.60 -2.92
CA ILE A 46 -18.36 -7.91 -2.53
C ILE A 46 -18.14 -8.24 -1.05
N GLN A 47 -17.10 -9.02 -0.76
CA GLN A 47 -16.81 -9.44 0.61
C GLN A 47 -15.94 -8.39 1.29
N GLN A 48 -14.95 -7.84 0.58
CA GLN A 48 -13.93 -7.05 1.23
C GLN A 48 -13.25 -6.03 0.29
N VAL A 49 -13.22 -4.79 0.74
CA VAL A 49 -12.20 -3.78 0.42
C VAL A 49 -11.59 -3.41 1.77
N LEU A 50 -10.77 -4.30 2.35
CA LEU A 50 -10.04 -4.20 3.63
C LEU A 50 -10.86 -3.83 4.88
N GLY A 51 -10.91 -4.73 5.88
CA GLY A 51 -11.65 -4.51 7.13
C GLY A 51 -11.10 -3.35 7.98
N GLY A 52 -11.97 -2.66 8.72
CA GLY A 52 -11.63 -1.41 9.41
C GLY A 52 -10.39 -1.45 10.31
N SER A 53 -10.27 -2.44 11.21
CA SER A 53 -9.08 -2.57 12.07
C SER A 53 -7.80 -2.95 11.31
N ALA A 54 -7.92 -3.55 10.13
CA ALA A 54 -6.78 -3.88 9.28
C ALA A 54 -6.19 -2.62 8.62
N ILE A 55 -7.02 -1.61 8.34
CA ILE A 55 -6.60 -0.32 7.76
C ILE A 55 -5.72 0.46 8.75
N ASP A 56 -6.08 0.47 10.03
CA ASP A 56 -5.35 1.20 11.06
C ASP A 56 -4.23 0.36 11.70
N SER A 57 -4.06 -0.89 11.27
CA SER A 57 -2.97 -1.74 11.73
C SER A 57 -1.61 -1.19 11.27
N PRO A 58 -0.53 -1.36 12.07
CA PRO A 58 0.80 -0.89 11.70
C PRO A 58 1.28 -1.50 10.38
N HIS A 59 1.86 -0.66 9.52
CA HIS A 59 2.38 -1.08 8.22
C HIS A 59 3.91 -1.28 8.25
N LEU A 60 4.38 -2.16 7.36
CA LEU A 60 5.78 -2.31 7.01
C LEU A 60 5.94 -2.30 5.49
N HIS A 61 7.10 -1.86 5.00
CA HIS A 61 7.43 -1.79 3.58
C HIS A 61 8.87 -2.23 3.33
N SER A 62 9.06 -3.01 2.26
CA SER A 62 10.36 -3.23 1.65
C SER A 62 10.17 -3.45 0.15
N GLN A 63 11.02 -2.83 -0.65
CA GLN A 63 10.95 -2.82 -2.11
C GLN A 63 12.19 -3.42 -2.76
N LEU A 64 12.86 -4.33 -2.05
CA LEU A 64 14.15 -4.95 -2.38
C LEU A 64 15.35 -3.99 -2.33
N LEU A 65 15.27 -2.85 -3.03
CA LEU A 65 16.28 -1.81 -3.07
C LEU A 65 15.70 -0.44 -2.69
N PRO A 66 16.29 0.31 -1.74
CA PRO A 66 17.43 -0.06 -0.91
C PRO A 66 17.15 -1.25 0.03
N GLN A 67 18.20 -1.91 0.50
CA GLN A 67 18.11 -3.09 1.38
C GLN A 67 17.77 -2.68 2.82
N GLU A 68 16.53 -2.26 3.01
CA GLU A 68 15.96 -1.89 4.30
C GLU A 68 14.48 -2.30 4.42
N VAL A 69 14.02 -2.39 5.66
CA VAL A 69 12.61 -2.53 6.02
C VAL A 69 12.21 -1.28 6.77
N ILE A 70 11.17 -0.61 6.30
CA ILE A 70 10.59 0.56 6.95
C ILE A 70 9.31 0.13 7.65
N ALA A 71 9.14 0.47 8.92
CA ALA A 71 7.89 0.17 9.63
C ALA A 71 7.49 1.25 10.62
N GLU A 72 6.21 1.23 10.98
CA GLU A 72 5.59 2.25 11.83
C GLU A 72 5.77 2.01 13.33
N ASN A 73 6.12 0.79 13.76
CA ASN A 73 6.35 0.48 15.17
C ASN A 73 7.36 -0.66 15.39
N ASP A 74 7.68 -0.93 16.67
CA ASP A 74 8.73 -1.87 17.09
C ASP A 74 8.28 -3.36 17.06
N ILE A 75 7.24 -3.71 16.30
CA ILE A 75 6.84 -5.12 16.10
C ILE A 75 7.94 -5.97 15.43
N LEU A 76 9.01 -5.32 14.95
CA LEU A 76 10.07 -5.92 14.15
C LEU A 76 11.32 -6.34 14.93
N LYS A 77 11.28 -6.39 16.27
CA LYS A 77 12.41 -6.90 17.07
C LYS A 77 12.91 -8.27 16.56
N ARG A 78 11.98 -9.18 16.23
CA ARG A 78 12.29 -10.49 15.62
C ARG A 78 12.92 -10.43 14.23
N LEU A 79 12.63 -9.39 13.44
CA LEU A 79 13.27 -9.22 12.14
C LEU A 79 14.69 -8.67 12.30
N LYS A 80 14.93 -7.79 13.28
CA LYS A 80 16.30 -7.36 13.62
C LYS A 80 17.16 -8.56 14.04
N ASP A 81 16.61 -9.45 14.86
CA ASP A 81 17.28 -10.70 15.28
C ASP A 81 17.62 -11.63 14.10
N ARG A 82 16.87 -11.53 13.00
CA ARG A 82 17.12 -12.27 11.75
C ARG A 82 18.08 -11.55 10.80
N GLY A 83 18.66 -10.42 11.21
CA GLY A 83 19.64 -9.65 10.44
C GLY A 83 19.05 -8.65 9.45
N HIS A 84 17.75 -8.34 9.52
CA HIS A 84 17.16 -7.31 8.67
C HIS A 84 17.60 -5.91 9.14
N ASN A 85 17.96 -5.06 8.18
CA ASN A 85 18.19 -3.64 8.44
C ASN A 85 16.82 -2.93 8.53
N ILE A 86 16.48 -2.40 9.71
CA ILE A 86 15.13 -1.88 9.98
C ILE A 86 15.20 -0.44 10.45
N THR A 87 14.47 0.42 9.75
CA THR A 87 14.30 1.82 10.08
C THR A 87 12.86 2.04 10.54
N CYS A 88 12.67 2.64 11.72
CA CYS A 88 11.34 3.11 12.10
C CYS A 88 11.02 4.35 11.25
N GLY A 89 10.07 4.21 10.34
CA GLY A 89 9.69 5.26 9.41
C GLY A 89 8.72 6.26 10.04
N ALA A 90 8.52 7.38 9.34
CA ALA A 90 7.42 8.28 9.67
C ALA A 90 6.07 7.56 9.50
N PHE A 91 5.17 7.79 10.44
CA PHE A 91 3.77 7.38 10.34
C PHE A 91 3.14 7.95 9.06
N GLY A 92 2.44 7.12 8.26
CA GLY A 92 1.78 7.62 7.05
C GLY A 92 2.49 7.38 5.71
N GLY A 93 3.33 6.34 5.59
CA GLY A 93 3.98 5.98 4.32
C GLY A 93 3.00 5.51 3.22
N SER A 94 1.80 5.10 3.60
CA SER A 94 0.69 4.75 2.72
C SER A 94 -0.62 5.19 3.36
N THR A 95 -1.68 5.27 2.54
CA THR A 95 -3.03 5.59 3.01
C THR A 95 -4.02 4.62 2.39
N ILE A 96 -4.78 3.93 3.23
CA ILE A 96 -5.76 2.92 2.78
C ILE A 96 -7.18 3.45 2.98
N GLN A 97 -8.08 3.13 2.06
CA GLN A 97 -9.50 3.46 2.19
C GLN A 97 -10.26 2.20 1.82
N GLY A 98 -11.26 1.82 2.62
CA GLY A 98 -11.88 0.51 2.49
C GLY A 98 -13.33 0.45 2.91
N ILE A 99 -14.03 -0.51 2.31
CA ILE A 99 -15.44 -0.86 2.52
C ILE A 99 -15.53 -2.38 2.58
N GLU A 100 -16.05 -2.91 3.67
CA GLU A 100 -16.20 -4.34 3.92
C GLU A 100 -17.68 -4.66 4.13
N TRP A 101 -18.14 -5.77 3.55
CA TRP A 101 -19.44 -6.32 3.87
C TRP A 101 -19.33 -7.26 5.07
N ARG A 102 -20.06 -6.99 6.14
CA ARG A 102 -20.07 -7.84 7.33
C ARG A 102 -21.32 -8.70 7.39
N ASN A 103 -21.15 -10.00 7.13
CA ASN A 103 -22.24 -10.98 7.16
C ASN A 103 -22.93 -11.07 8.53
N GLU A 104 -22.17 -10.91 9.63
CA GLU A 104 -22.69 -11.00 11.01
C GLU A 104 -23.76 -9.96 11.33
N VAL A 105 -23.63 -8.76 10.78
CA VAL A 105 -24.52 -7.61 10.99
C VAL A 105 -25.33 -7.24 9.75
N ASN A 106 -25.12 -7.96 8.64
CA ASN A 106 -25.76 -7.74 7.34
C ASN A 106 -25.67 -6.27 6.87
N GLN A 107 -24.50 -5.65 7.02
CA GLN A 107 -24.27 -4.23 6.74
C GLN A 107 -22.88 -4.00 6.13
N TYR A 108 -22.75 -2.90 5.39
CA TYR A 108 -21.46 -2.37 4.96
C TYR A 108 -20.78 -1.60 6.08
N TRP A 109 -19.48 -1.77 6.20
CA TRP A 109 -18.60 -1.05 7.10
C TRP A 109 -17.53 -0.37 6.28
N ALA A 110 -17.36 0.94 6.46
CA ALA A 110 -16.31 1.69 5.79
C ALA A 110 -15.30 2.19 6.83
N ASN A 111 -14.03 2.29 6.43
CA ASN A 111 -13.01 2.95 7.23
C ASN A 111 -12.08 3.78 6.34
N CYS A 112 -11.61 4.87 6.91
CA CYS A 112 -10.65 5.78 6.32
C CYS A 112 -9.39 5.78 7.17
N ASP A 113 -8.23 5.56 6.55
CA ASP A 113 -6.96 5.52 7.27
C ASP A 113 -6.69 6.82 8.04
N ILE A 114 -6.52 6.66 9.36
CA ILE A 114 -6.27 7.74 10.31
C ILE A 114 -5.02 8.56 9.96
N ARG A 115 -4.05 7.97 9.25
CA ARG A 115 -2.80 8.63 8.83
C ARG A 115 -3.06 9.85 7.95
N LYS A 116 -4.21 9.89 7.24
CA LYS A 116 -4.63 11.01 6.41
C LYS A 116 -5.77 11.84 7.03
N GLY A 117 -6.40 11.35 8.09
CA GLY A 117 -7.49 12.04 8.80
C GLY A 117 -8.83 12.08 8.05
N GLY A 118 -9.11 11.09 7.18
CA GLY A 118 -10.40 10.97 6.51
C GLY A 118 -11.49 10.38 7.41
N ALA A 119 -12.75 10.48 6.98
CA ALA A 119 -13.89 9.82 7.62
C ALA A 119 -14.82 9.24 6.55
N PRO A 120 -15.38 8.04 6.77
CA PRO A 120 -16.39 7.47 5.88
C PRO A 120 -17.74 8.14 6.12
N ASP A 121 -18.60 8.14 5.11
CA ASP A 121 -19.99 8.58 5.21
C ASP A 121 -20.89 7.64 4.39
N GLY A 122 -22.15 7.49 4.81
CA GLY A 122 -23.09 6.57 4.19
C GLY A 122 -24.44 6.53 4.89
N ILE A 123 -25.46 6.05 4.16
CA ILE A 123 -26.79 5.79 4.70
C ILE A 123 -26.89 4.31 5.10
N SER A 124 -27.43 4.08 6.31
CA SER A 124 -27.72 2.73 6.85
C SER A 124 -28.99 2.15 6.25
#